data_AF-A0A1F2TZE1-F1
#
_entry.id   AF-A0A1F2TZE1-F1
#
_cell.length_a   1.000
_cell.length_b   1.000
_cell.length_c   1.000
_cell.angle_alpha   90.00
_cell.angle_beta   90.00
_cell.angle_gamma   90.00
#
_symmetry.space_group_name_H-M   'P 1'
#
loop_
_entity.id
_entity.type
_entity.pdbx_description
1 polymer ?
#
loop_
_entity_poly.entity_id
_entity_poly.type
_entity_poly.pdbx_seq_one_letter_code
_entity_poly.pdbx_strand_id
1 'polypeptide(L)'
;MTQETESEKIARLEREIERLQAENERLRQALEEALRTAQQQALPFSRRHLQAHPQKPGRKAGPDFGRPRRREIPDRVEEVVEVPLPAHCPRCGSGVEETVVVSQNHTEIPSPRVERM
;
A
#
# COMPACT_ATOMS: atom_id res chain seq x y z
N MET A 1 -48.80 -43.07 -19.44
CA MET A 1 -47.52 -42.65 -18.83
C MET A 1 -46.74 -41.95 -19.91
N THR A 2 -46.79 -40.62 -19.98
CA THR A 2 -46.08 -39.84 -20.99
C THR A 2 -44.58 -39.96 -20.72
N GLN A 3 -43.86 -40.58 -21.66
CA GLN A 3 -42.42 -40.71 -21.59
C GLN A 3 -41.81 -39.34 -21.90
N GLU A 4 -41.03 -38.82 -20.96
CA GLU A 4 -40.22 -37.61 -21.14
C GLU A 4 -39.27 -37.84 -22.32
N THR A 5 -39.28 -36.94 -23.30
CA THR A 5 -38.36 -37.04 -24.44
C THR A 5 -36.92 -36.82 -23.97
N GLU A 6 -35.95 -37.43 -24.63
CA GLU A 6 -34.53 -37.29 -24.24
C GLU A 6 -34.10 -35.82 -24.19
N SER A 7 -34.62 -34.99 -25.10
CA SER A 7 -34.39 -33.53 -25.14
C SER A 7 -34.93 -32.79 -23.93
N GLU A 8 -36.13 -33.14 -23.45
CA GLU A 8 -36.72 -32.53 -22.23
C GLU A 8 -35.92 -32.91 -20.98
N LYS A 9 -35.48 -34.18 -20.92
CA LYS A 9 -34.63 -34.68 -19.84
C LYS A 9 -33.28 -33.97 -19.81
N ILE A 10 -32.64 -33.77 -20.97
CA ILE A 10 -31.38 -33.00 -21.10
C ILE A 10 -31.59 -31.57 -20.60
N ALA A 11 -32.62 -30.87 -21.09
CA ALA A 11 -32.89 -29.49 -20.69
C ALA A 11 -33.24 -29.33 -19.19
N ARG A 12 -33.84 -30.34 -18.56
CA ARG A 12 -34.07 -30.36 -17.10
C ARG A 12 -32.75 -30.54 -16.34
N LEU A 13 -31.91 -31.48 -16.78
CA LEU A 13 -30.63 -31.76 -16.15
C LEU A 13 -29.66 -30.59 -16.28
N GLU A 14 -29.63 -29.89 -17.42
CA GLU A 14 -28.82 -28.69 -17.62
C GLU A 14 -29.20 -27.57 -16.64
N ARG A 15 -30.49 -27.29 -16.48
CA ARG A 15 -30.98 -26.30 -15.50
C ARG A 15 -30.63 -26.67 -14.07
N GLU A 16 -30.71 -27.96 -13.75
CA GLU A 16 -30.34 -28.47 -12.43
C GLU A 16 -28.84 -28.33 -12.19
N ILE A 17 -28.00 -28.63 -13.19
CA ILE A 17 -26.55 -28.44 -13.13
C ILE A 17 -26.21 -26.97 -12.92
N GLU A 18 -26.83 -26.06 -13.67
CA GLU A 18 -26.59 -24.61 -13.54
C GLU A 18 -26.95 -24.12 -12.13
N ARG A 19 -28.11 -24.55 -11.60
CA ARG A 19 -28.53 -24.24 -10.23
C ARG A 19 -27.52 -24.77 -9.21
N LEU A 20 -27.12 -26.03 -9.33
CA LEU A 20 -26.18 -26.66 -8.41
C LEU A 20 -24.79 -26.02 -8.49
N GLN A 21 -24.34 -25.60 -9.67
CA GLN A 21 -23.09 -24.89 -9.85
C GLN A 21 -23.12 -23.51 -9.17
N ALA A 22 -24.19 -22.74 -9.37
CA ALA A 22 -24.38 -21.45 -8.70
C ALA A 22 -24.43 -21.58 -7.17
N GLU A 23 -25.14 -22.58 -6.66
CA GLU A 23 -25.19 -22.89 -5.23
C GLU A 23 -23.80 -23.27 -4.70
N ASN A 24 -23.06 -24.12 -5.43
CA ASN A 24 -21.73 -24.56 -5.03
C ASN A 24 -20.75 -23.38 -4.98
N GLU A 25 -20.82 -22.47 -5.95
CA GLU A 25 -19.98 -21.26 -5.98
C GLU A 25 -20.30 -20.34 -4.81
N ARG A 26 -21.59 -20.09 -4.54
CA ARG A 26 -22.03 -19.32 -3.38
C ARG A 26 -21.54 -19.92 -2.06
N LEU A 27 -21.68 -21.25 -1.89
CA LEU A 27 -21.24 -21.94 -0.69
C LEU A 27 -19.72 -21.92 -0.52
N ARG A 28 -18.96 -22.07 -1.62
CA ARG A 28 -17.50 -21.93 -1.60
C ARG A 28 -17.05 -20.55 -1.15
N GLN A 29 -17.67 -19.50 -1.67
CA GLN A 29 -17.38 -18.11 -1.26
C GLN A 29 -17.68 -17.89 0.23
N ALA A 30 -18.83 -18.37 0.72
CA ALA A 30 -19.19 -18.27 2.13
C ALA A 30 -18.22 -19.04 3.04
N LEU A 31 -17.76 -20.22 2.60
CA LEU A 31 -16.80 -21.02 3.34
C LEU A 31 -15.41 -20.38 3.38
N GLU A 32 -14.94 -19.83 2.26
CA GLU A 32 -13.69 -19.08 2.21
C GLU A 32 -13.73 -17.87 3.16
N GLU A 33 -14.84 -17.11 3.14
CA GLU A 33 -15.02 -15.98 4.03
C GLU A 33 -15.00 -16.43 5.50
N ALA A 34 -15.76 -17.47 5.86
CA ALA A 34 -15.79 -18.03 7.22
C ALA A 34 -14.40 -18.47 7.69
N LEU A 35 -13.64 -19.19 6.87
CA LEU A 35 -12.27 -19.60 7.19
C LEU A 35 -11.34 -18.41 7.39
N ARG A 36 -11.47 -17.37 6.55
CA ARG A 36 -10.72 -16.12 6.70
C ARG A 36 -11.08 -15.39 8.00
N THR A 37 -12.34 -15.43 8.42
CA THR A 37 -12.75 -14.87 9.72
C THR A 37 -12.22 -15.66 10.91
N ALA A 38 -12.14 -16.99 10.82
CA ALA A 38 -11.65 -17.83 11.91
C ALA A 38 -10.17 -17.55 12.23
N GLN A 39 -9.38 -17.19 11.21
CA GLN A 39 -7.97 -16.77 11.37
C GLN A 39 -7.81 -15.37 12.02
N GLN A 40 -8.90 -14.63 12.27
CA GLN A 40 -8.83 -13.31 12.92
C GLN A 40 -8.37 -13.35 14.37
N GLN A 41 -8.35 -14.53 15.01
CA GLN A 41 -7.74 -14.65 16.35
C GLN A 41 -6.26 -14.25 16.35
N ALA A 42 -5.53 -14.42 15.23
CA ALA A 42 -4.14 -13.96 15.09
C ALA A 42 -4.01 -12.48 14.70
N LEU A 43 -5.12 -11.80 14.37
CA LEU A 43 -5.15 -10.42 13.85
C LEU A 43 -6.33 -9.60 14.45
N PRO A 44 -6.47 -9.51 15.78
CA PRO A 44 -7.66 -8.95 16.45
C PRO A 44 -7.95 -7.48 16.12
N PHE A 45 -6.94 -6.70 15.74
CA PHE A 45 -7.09 -5.28 15.38
C PHE A 45 -7.00 -5.02 13.87
N SER A 46 -6.97 -6.06 13.03
CA SER A 46 -6.97 -5.88 11.58
C SER A 46 -8.35 -5.47 11.08
N ARG A 47 -8.40 -4.54 10.13
CA ARG A 47 -9.65 -4.12 9.50
C ARG A 47 -9.97 -5.06 8.33
N ARG A 48 -11.22 -5.50 8.21
CA ARG A 48 -11.70 -6.33 7.08
C ARG A 48 -11.65 -5.58 5.74
N HIS A 49 -11.93 -4.28 5.77
CA HIS A 49 -11.87 -3.40 4.60
C HIS A 49 -11.00 -2.18 4.88
N LEU A 50 -10.25 -1.77 3.87
CA LEU A 50 -9.52 -0.51 3.89
C LEU A 50 -10.51 0.65 3.81
N GLN A 51 -10.19 1.76 4.48
CA GLN A 51 -10.94 3.00 4.31
C GLN A 51 -10.65 3.55 2.90
N ALA A 52 -11.68 3.91 2.14
CA ALA A 52 -11.55 4.41 0.77
C ALA A 52 -10.64 5.66 0.66
N HIS A 53 -10.74 6.54 1.64
CA HIS A 53 -9.88 7.73 1.77
C HIS A 53 -9.27 7.76 3.18
N PRO A 54 -8.18 7.01 3.42
CA PRO A 54 -7.56 6.97 4.74
C PRO A 54 -6.95 8.34 5.07
N GLN A 55 -7.11 8.78 6.32
CA GLN A 55 -6.42 9.98 6.79
C GLN A 55 -4.92 9.70 6.89
N LYS A 56 -4.11 10.74 6.71
CA LYS A 56 -2.65 10.63 6.86
C LYS A 56 -2.31 10.10 8.26
N PRO A 57 -1.43 9.09 8.37
CA PRO A 57 -0.96 8.64 9.66
C PRO A 57 -0.23 9.79 10.37
N GLY A 58 -0.39 9.90 11.69
CA GLY A 58 0.26 10.92 12.49
C GLY A 58 -0.63 11.54 13.56
N ARG A 59 -0.05 12.39 14.38
CA ARG A 59 -0.76 13.12 15.42
C ARG A 59 -1.73 14.12 14.78
N LYS A 60 -2.99 14.09 15.19
CA LYS A 60 -3.99 15.08 14.77
C LYS A 60 -3.51 16.48 15.15
N ALA A 61 -3.69 17.44 14.24
CA ALA A 61 -3.43 18.84 14.55
C ALA A 61 -4.46 19.33 15.57
N GLY A 62 -4.05 19.42 16.83
CA GLY A 62 -4.79 20.07 17.91
C GLY A 62 -4.29 21.49 18.16
N PRO A 63 -4.85 22.20 19.16
CA PRO A 63 -4.44 23.56 19.52
C PRO A 63 -2.93 23.70 19.78
N ASP A 64 -2.33 22.68 20.40
CA ASP A 64 -0.90 22.63 20.71
C ASP A 64 -0.05 21.98 19.60
N PHE A 65 -0.61 21.81 18.40
CA PHE A 65 0.17 21.29 17.28
C PHE A 65 1.06 22.40 16.73
N GLY A 66 2.36 22.31 17.02
CA GLY A 66 3.35 23.24 16.50
C GLY A 66 3.33 23.32 14.97
N ARG A 67 3.79 24.46 14.42
CA ARG A 67 3.88 24.63 12.97
C ARG A 67 4.87 23.60 12.41
N PRO A 68 4.50 22.84 11.36
CA PRO A 68 5.46 22.04 10.62
C PRO A 68 6.55 22.97 10.09
N ARG A 69 7.80 22.77 10.54
CA ARG A 69 8.94 23.54 10.04
C ARG A 69 9.70 22.68 9.03
N ARG A 70 9.86 23.21 7.83
CA ARG A 70 10.82 22.71 6.83
C ARG A 70 12.03 23.63 6.81
N ARG A 71 13.19 23.11 6.38
CA ARG A 71 14.33 23.98 6.10
C ARG A 71 13.94 24.91 4.96
N GLU A 72 14.19 26.19 5.12
CA GLU A 72 13.98 27.18 4.07
C GLU A 72 15.08 27.03 3.01
N ILE A 73 14.78 27.43 1.79
CA ILE A 73 15.77 27.54 0.73
C ILE A 73 16.60 28.79 1.06
N PRO A 74 17.93 28.70 1.18
CA PRO A 74 18.75 29.86 1.52
C PRO A 74 18.77 30.84 0.34
N ASP A 75 18.83 32.14 0.64
CA ASP A 75 18.93 33.20 -0.37
C ASP A 75 20.25 33.14 -1.15
N ARG A 76 21.31 32.60 -0.54
CA ARG A 76 22.64 32.44 -1.12
C ARG A 76 23.17 31.03 -0.87
N VAL A 77 23.73 30.45 -1.92
CA VAL A 77 24.47 29.19 -1.87
C VAL A 77 25.95 29.49 -2.11
N GLU A 78 26.81 29.08 -1.20
CA GLU A 78 28.26 29.32 -1.26
C GLU A 78 28.99 28.21 -2.00
N GLU A 79 28.51 26.98 -1.88
CA GLU A 79 29.06 25.78 -2.53
C GLU A 79 27.94 24.89 -3.04
N VAL A 80 28.15 24.29 -4.23
CA VAL A 80 27.25 23.30 -4.84
C VAL A 80 28.03 22.01 -5.05
N VAL A 81 27.50 20.91 -4.51
CA VAL A 81 28.08 19.57 -4.67
C VAL A 81 27.14 18.73 -5.51
N GLU A 82 27.57 18.38 -6.73
CA GLU A 82 26.84 17.48 -7.61
C GLU A 82 27.08 16.01 -7.21
N VAL A 83 26.00 15.27 -7.01
CA VAL A 83 26.05 13.85 -6.61
C VAL A 83 25.40 13.00 -7.69
N PRO A 84 26.16 12.53 -8.70
CA PRO A 84 25.60 11.76 -9.81
C PRO A 84 25.15 10.37 -9.36
N LEU A 85 24.18 9.81 -10.09
CA LEU A 85 23.71 8.45 -9.87
C LEU A 85 24.82 7.42 -10.21
N PRO A 86 24.90 6.30 -9.49
CA PRO A 86 25.75 5.20 -9.90
C PRO A 86 25.21 4.54 -11.18
N ALA A 87 26.08 4.00 -12.03
CA ALA A 87 25.67 3.30 -13.26
C ALA A 87 24.82 2.04 -12.98
N HIS A 88 25.04 1.40 -11.82
CA HIS A 88 24.33 0.19 -11.40
C HIS A 88 23.96 0.26 -9.92
N CYS A 89 22.84 -0.35 -9.56
CA CYS A 89 22.41 -0.45 -8.17
C CYS A 89 23.43 -1.26 -7.35
N PRO A 90 24.00 -0.71 -6.26
CA PRO A 90 25.02 -1.40 -5.47
C PRO A 90 24.51 -2.64 -4.73
N ARG A 91 23.19 -2.87 -4.70
CA ARG A 91 22.57 -4.04 -4.06
C ARG A 91 22.23 -5.17 -5.02
N CYS A 92 21.69 -4.88 -6.21
CA CYS A 92 21.20 -5.90 -7.14
C CYS A 92 21.90 -5.88 -8.52
N GLY A 93 22.77 -4.90 -8.78
CA GLY A 93 23.54 -4.80 -10.03
C GLY A 93 22.74 -4.33 -11.26
N SER A 94 21.43 -4.09 -11.13
CA SER A 94 20.60 -3.58 -12.22
C SER A 94 20.99 -2.15 -12.61
N GLY A 95 20.82 -1.80 -13.89
CA GLY A 95 21.01 -0.43 -14.37
C GLY A 95 20.08 0.55 -13.67
N VAL A 96 20.55 1.79 -13.51
CA VAL A 96 19.80 2.87 -12.85
C VAL A 96 19.45 3.93 -13.87
N GLU A 97 18.21 4.40 -13.85
CA GLU A 97 17.72 5.47 -14.72
C GLU A 97 17.45 6.73 -13.91
N GLU A 98 17.90 7.86 -14.43
CA GLU A 98 17.65 9.17 -13.83
C GLU A 98 16.18 9.57 -14.04
N THR A 99 15.52 9.97 -12.96
CA THR A 99 14.09 10.33 -13.00
C THR A 99 13.86 11.78 -12.61
N VAL A 100 14.39 12.20 -11.46
CA VAL A 100 14.26 13.57 -10.95
C VAL A 100 15.54 13.97 -10.22
N VAL A 101 16.00 15.20 -10.47
CA VAL A 101 17.05 15.84 -9.68
C VAL A 101 16.41 16.62 -8.54
N VAL A 102 16.91 16.41 -7.32
CA VAL A 102 16.43 17.09 -6.11
C VAL A 102 17.59 17.79 -5.42
N SER A 103 17.43 19.07 -5.07
CA SER A 103 18.42 19.82 -4.29
C SER A 103 18.19 19.69 -2.79
N GLN A 104 19.29 19.58 -2.04
CA GLN A 104 19.29 19.59 -0.58
C GLN A 104 20.26 20.65 -0.06
N ASN A 105 19.74 21.61 0.71
CA ASN A 105 20.56 22.71 1.25
C ASN A 105 21.05 22.38 2.67
N HIS A 106 22.36 22.51 2.88
CA HIS A 106 23.01 22.34 4.17
C HIS A 106 23.66 23.66 4.58
N THR A 107 23.63 23.95 5.89
CA THR A 107 24.32 25.10 6.47
C THR A 107 25.40 24.56 7.39
N GLU A 108 26.65 24.93 7.13
CA GLU A 108 27.75 24.57 8.01
C GLU A 108 27.64 25.34 9.34
N ILE A 109 27.71 24.61 10.44
CA ILE A 109 27.63 25.20 11.78
C ILE A 109 29.04 25.65 12.16
N PRO A 110 29.28 26.93 12.51
CA PRO A 110 30.60 27.38 12.89
C PRO A 110 31.09 26.64 14.14
N SER A 111 32.39 26.38 14.20
CA SER A 111 33.00 25.78 15.38
C SER A 111 32.73 26.64 16.62
N PRO A 112 32.28 26.06 17.75
CA PRO A 112 32.04 26.83 18.96
C PRO A 112 33.36 27.44 19.48
N ARG A 113 33.29 28.66 19.98
CA ARG A 113 34.43 29.29 20.66
C ARG A 113 34.60 28.65 22.03
N VAL A 114 35.58 27.76 22.15
CA VAL A 114 35.91 27.12 23.44
C VAL A 114 36.92 27.99 24.16
N GLU A 115 36.47 28.81 25.11
CA GLU A 115 37.39 29.44 26.06
C GLU A 115 37.74 28.39 27.12
N ARG A 116 39.02 28.02 27.19
CA ARG A 116 39.50 27.11 28.24
C ARG A 116 39.71 27.93 29.52
N MET A 117 38.98 27.56 30.57
CA MET A 117 39.23 28.02 31.96
C MET A 117 40.48 27.36 32.53
#